data_AF-A0A7U2EUD0-F1
#
_entry.id   AF-A0A7U2EUD0-F1
#
_cell.length_a   1.000
_cell.length_b   1.000
_cell.length_c   1.000
_cell.angle_alpha   90.00
_cell.angle_beta   90.00
_cell.angle_gamma   90.00
#
_symmetry.space_group_name_H-M   'P 1'
#
loop_
_entity.id
_entity.type
_entity.pdbx_description
1 polymer ?
#
loop_
_entity_poly.entity_id
_entity_poly.type
_entity_poly.pdbx_seq_one_letter_code
_entity_poly.pdbx_strand_id
1 'polypeptide(L)'
;MNQDQVNRLFGAISELNTRVAAIRADINNRFNTQEQRLTSLQNRMRVLEDTATRLGGQPAAARAPHGRDSAIANQGHGLAPHPGRDAYSGQQGQPLADPQNTPRVVGSGENAGFLPFAIELIERKRQRKPPGDNRTCYHCPKETFSLECFREDHFRWCRKHQRPIIADHELCGRDYKDCLHVKWEVHPQWALIVEMSFTAGLGSQGVQNLREKLFPREHFPEKYNNDGTFRG
;
A
#
# COMPACT_ATOMS: atom_id res chain seq x y z
N MET A 1 -7.87 8.73 53.50
CA MET A 1 -8.59 9.04 52.25
C MET A 1 -10.06 9.17 52.62
N ASN A 2 -10.73 10.26 52.23
CA ASN A 2 -12.09 10.54 52.72
C ASN A 2 -13.13 9.69 51.96
N GLN A 3 -14.16 9.16 52.63
CA GLN A 3 -15.15 8.24 52.02
C GLN A 3 -15.80 8.86 50.76
N ASP A 4 -16.00 10.18 50.75
CA ASP A 4 -16.56 10.93 49.64
C ASP A 4 -15.64 11.05 48.42
N GLN A 5 -14.33 10.93 48.59
CA GLN A 5 -13.38 10.87 47.47
C GLN A 5 -13.45 9.50 46.78
N VAL A 6 -13.59 8.44 47.57
CA VAL A 6 -13.71 7.06 47.07
C VAL A 6 -15.01 6.92 46.26
N ASN A 7 -16.14 7.41 46.80
CA ASN A 7 -17.43 7.37 46.09
C ASN A 7 -17.41 8.16 44.76
N ARG A 8 -16.73 9.31 44.72
CA ARG A 8 -16.56 10.10 43.48
C ARG A 8 -15.70 9.38 42.44
N LEU A 9 -14.61 8.73 42.88
CA LEU A 9 -13.75 7.92 42.01
C LEU A 9 -14.50 6.73 41.41
N PHE A 10 -15.29 6.01 42.21
CA PHE A 10 -16.11 4.92 41.71
C PHE A 10 -17.17 5.39 40.70
N GLY A 11 -17.80 6.55 40.94
CA GLY A 11 -18.72 7.17 39.99
C GLY A 11 -18.05 7.48 38.65
N ALA A 12 -16.87 8.11 38.68
CA ALA A 12 -16.11 8.45 37.49
C ALA A 12 -15.64 7.22 36.70
N ILE A 13 -15.20 6.16 37.39
CA ILE A 13 -14.80 4.89 36.75
C ILE A 13 -16.01 4.21 36.08
N SER A 14 -17.15 4.20 36.75
CA SER A 14 -18.40 3.65 36.19
C SER A 14 -18.79 4.38 34.91
N GLU A 15 -18.76 5.71 34.92
CA GLU A 15 -19.07 6.54 33.76
C GLU A 15 -18.09 6.30 32.60
N LEU A 16 -16.79 6.19 32.90
CA LEU A 16 -15.77 5.87 31.90
C LEU A 16 -16.04 4.53 31.24
N ASN A 17 -16.39 3.50 32.03
CA ASN A 17 -16.74 2.17 31.52
C ASN A 17 -17.96 2.22 30.60
N THR A 18 -18.99 2.99 30.95
CA THR A 18 -20.16 3.18 30.08
C THR A 18 -19.78 3.84 28.76
N ARG A 19 -18.93 4.87 28.79
CA ARG A 19 -18.45 5.55 27.57
C ARG A 19 -17.63 4.63 26.68
N VAL A 20 -16.73 3.83 27.26
CA VAL A 20 -15.93 2.84 26.52
C VAL A 20 -16.82 1.77 25.88
N ALA A 21 -17.83 1.28 26.60
CA ALA A 21 -18.79 0.33 26.06
C ALA A 21 -19.59 0.93 24.88
N ALA A 22 -20.01 2.19 24.98
CA ALA A 22 -20.70 2.89 23.91
C ALA A 22 -19.82 3.09 22.66
N ILE A 23 -18.54 3.47 22.84
CA ILE A 23 -17.57 3.58 21.74
C ILE A 23 -17.37 2.23 21.06
N ARG A 24 -17.26 1.15 21.84
CA ARG A 24 -17.11 -0.20 21.30
C ARG A 24 -18.32 -0.62 20.46
N ALA A 25 -19.52 -0.30 20.92
CA ALA A 25 -20.75 -0.56 20.18
C ALA A 25 -20.82 0.25 18.87
N ASP A 26 -20.45 1.54 18.89
CA ASP A 26 -20.39 2.38 17.69
C ASP A 26 -19.37 1.86 16.66
N ILE A 27 -18.17 1.45 17.11
CA ILE A 27 -17.15 0.85 16.25
C ILE A 27 -17.69 -0.42 15.59
N ASN A 28 -18.30 -1.33 16.36
CA ASN A 28 -18.87 -2.57 15.82
C ASN A 28 -19.98 -2.28 14.79
N ASN A 29 -20.84 -1.30 15.05
CA ASN A 29 -21.89 -0.91 14.10
C ASN A 29 -21.30 -0.35 12.79
N ARG A 30 -20.22 0.43 12.87
CA ARG A 30 -19.52 0.95 11.69
C ARG A 30 -18.87 -0.17 10.89
N PHE A 31 -18.23 -1.12 11.54
CA PHE A 31 -17.65 -2.30 10.88
C PHE A 31 -18.73 -3.12 10.16
N ASN A 32 -19.84 -3.45 10.84
CA ASN A 32 -20.96 -4.17 10.23
C ASN A 32 -21.54 -3.42 9.02
N THR A 33 -21.66 -2.09 9.13
CA THR A 33 -22.14 -1.26 8.01
C THR A 33 -21.17 -1.26 6.83
N GLN A 34 -19.86 -1.21 7.09
CA GLN A 34 -18.85 -1.28 6.05
C GLN A 34 -18.84 -2.66 5.37
N GLU A 35 -18.99 -3.74 6.13
CA GLU A 35 -19.07 -5.10 5.60
C GLU A 35 -20.30 -5.27 4.69
N GLN A 36 -21.47 -4.78 5.10
CA GLN A 36 -22.67 -4.77 4.25
C GLN A 36 -22.46 -3.99 2.94
N ARG A 37 -21.78 -2.85 3.00
CA ARG A 37 -21.45 -2.05 1.80
C ARG A 37 -20.50 -2.79 0.88
N LEU A 38 -19.49 -3.48 1.41
CA LEU A 38 -18.55 -4.27 0.62
C LEU A 38 -19.26 -5.44 -0.08
N THR A 39 -20.11 -6.17 0.64
CA THR A 39 -20.92 -7.26 0.06
C THR A 39 -21.84 -6.75 -1.04
N SER A 40 -22.50 -5.60 -0.84
CA SER A 40 -23.32 -4.97 -1.87
C SER A 40 -22.51 -4.60 -3.12
N LEU A 41 -21.31 -4.04 -2.94
CA LEU A 41 -20.43 -3.70 -4.06
C LEU A 41 -19.93 -4.94 -4.80
N GLN A 42 -19.57 -6.01 -4.09
CA GLN A 42 -19.17 -7.29 -4.70
C GLN A 42 -20.29 -7.87 -5.55
N ASN A 43 -21.53 -7.88 -5.03
CA ASN A 43 -22.69 -8.34 -5.80
C ASN A 43 -22.92 -7.49 -7.05
N ARG A 44 -22.76 -6.17 -6.96
CA ARG A 44 -22.87 -5.27 -8.11
C ARG A 44 -21.77 -5.52 -9.15
N MET A 45 -20.52 -5.72 -8.73
CA MET A 45 -19.44 -6.05 -9.66
C MET A 45 -19.70 -7.37 -10.39
N ARG A 46 -20.18 -8.39 -9.68
CA ARG A 46 -20.54 -9.68 -10.30
C ARG A 46 -21.61 -9.53 -11.38
N VAL A 47 -22.66 -8.74 -11.12
CA VAL A 47 -23.70 -8.47 -12.13
C VAL A 47 -23.12 -7.72 -13.35
N LEU A 48 -22.20 -6.78 -13.12
CA LEU A 48 -21.53 -6.07 -14.22
C LEU A 48 -20.63 -6.99 -15.04
N GLU A 49 -19.89 -7.90 -14.42
CA GLU A 49 -19.07 -8.92 -15.09
C GLU A 49 -19.93 -9.88 -15.93
N ASP A 50 -21.05 -10.36 -15.37
CA ASP A 50 -22.02 -11.20 -16.08
C ASP A 50 -22.62 -10.47 -17.30
N THR A 51 -22.88 -9.17 -17.16
CA THR A 51 -23.42 -8.33 -18.24
C THR A 51 -22.37 -8.08 -19.34
N ALA A 52 -21.13 -7.79 -18.96
CA ALA A 52 -20.03 -7.59 -19.91
C ALA A 52 -19.73 -8.86 -20.71
N THR A 53 -19.78 -10.02 -20.07
CA THR A 53 -19.58 -11.33 -20.71
C THR A 53 -20.67 -11.60 -21.76
N ARG A 54 -21.92 -11.22 -21.48
CA ARG A 54 -23.04 -11.34 -22.44
C ARG A 54 -22.90 -10.40 -23.65
N LEU A 55 -22.32 -9.21 -23.46
CA LEU A 55 -22.10 -8.24 -24.54
C LEU A 55 -20.87 -8.58 -25.40
N GLY A 56 -19.85 -9.22 -24.81
CA GLY A 56 -18.64 -9.67 -25.53
C GLY A 56 -18.81 -10.96 -26.34
N GLY A 57 -19.94 -11.67 -26.19
CA GLY A 57 -20.21 -12.95 -26.83
C GLY A 57 -20.95 -12.90 -28.17
N GLN A 58 -21.15 -11.72 -28.78
CA GLN A 58 -21.75 -11.64 -30.13
C GLN A 58 -20.67 -11.88 -31.21
N PRO A 59 -20.74 -12.97 -32.00
CA PRO A 59 -19.85 -13.13 -33.13
C PRO A 59 -20.24 -12.13 -34.24
N ALA A 60 -19.32 -11.24 -34.57
CA ALA A 60 -19.40 -10.38 -35.73
C ALA A 60 -19.36 -11.23 -37.01
N ALA A 61 -20.54 -11.56 -37.54
CA ALA A 61 -20.68 -12.15 -38.86
C ALA A 61 -21.46 -11.18 -39.78
N ALA A 62 -20.89 -11.00 -40.97
CA ALA A 62 -21.46 -10.41 -42.18
C ALA A 62 -21.48 -8.87 -42.32
N ARG A 63 -20.44 -8.33 -42.98
CA ARG A 63 -20.54 -7.86 -44.39
C ARG A 63 -19.22 -7.21 -44.87
N ALA A 64 -18.64 -7.78 -45.92
CA ALA A 64 -17.72 -7.12 -46.85
C ALA A 64 -18.52 -6.71 -48.12
N PRO A 65 -17.93 -6.17 -49.19
CA PRO A 65 -16.93 -5.10 -49.34
C PRO A 65 -17.40 -4.04 -50.37
N HIS A 66 -16.85 -2.81 -50.37
CA HIS A 66 -16.71 -1.97 -51.58
C HIS A 66 -15.81 -0.77 -51.29
N GLY A 67 -14.87 -0.48 -52.20
CA GLY A 67 -14.07 0.74 -52.14
C GLY A 67 -12.72 0.60 -52.82
N ARG A 68 -12.71 0.68 -54.14
CA ARG A 68 -11.54 0.80 -55.00
C ARG A 68 -10.97 2.23 -54.93
N ASP A 69 -9.66 2.31 -55.19
CA ASP A 69 -8.92 3.43 -55.79
C ASP A 69 -8.76 4.72 -54.97
N SER A 70 -7.53 4.97 -54.50
CA SER A 70 -6.66 6.03 -55.07
C SER A 70 -5.33 6.10 -54.33
N ALA A 71 -4.26 5.92 -55.10
CA ALA A 71 -2.90 6.25 -54.74
C ALA A 71 -2.71 7.77 -54.75
N ILE A 72 -2.08 8.34 -53.72
CA ILE A 72 -1.18 9.49 -53.86
C ILE A 72 -0.03 9.32 -52.86
N ALA A 73 1.17 9.26 -53.42
CA ALA A 73 2.44 9.34 -52.73
C ALA A 73 2.61 10.71 -52.05
N ASN A 74 3.26 10.76 -50.89
CA ASN A 74 4.21 11.84 -50.68
C ASN A 74 5.37 11.42 -49.76
N GLN A 75 6.57 11.59 -50.31
CA GLN A 75 7.85 11.48 -49.64
C GLN A 75 8.05 12.72 -48.76
N GLY A 76 8.81 12.55 -47.68
CA GLY A 76 9.17 13.67 -46.82
C GLY A 76 10.23 13.27 -45.79
N HIS A 77 11.48 13.15 -46.27
CA HIS A 77 12.68 13.06 -45.45
C HIS A 77 12.82 14.31 -44.55
N GLY A 78 13.32 14.11 -43.33
CA GLY A 78 13.68 15.18 -42.41
C GLY A 78 14.54 14.68 -41.25
N LEU A 79 15.77 14.30 -41.55
CA LEU A 79 16.85 14.15 -40.58
C LEU A 79 17.37 15.55 -40.19
N ALA A 80 17.71 15.74 -38.90
CA ALA A 80 18.90 16.43 -38.36
C ALA A 80 18.61 17.04 -36.95
N PRO A 81 19.59 17.60 -36.21
CA PRO A 81 20.56 16.85 -35.42
C PRO A 81 20.70 17.37 -33.96
N HIS A 82 21.40 16.60 -33.13
CA HIS A 82 21.95 17.02 -31.83
C HIS A 82 23.02 18.11 -31.96
N PRO A 83 23.15 18.96 -30.93
CA PRO A 83 24.42 19.13 -30.20
C PRO A 83 24.17 19.07 -28.68
N GLY A 84 25.05 18.68 -27.76
CA GLY A 84 26.50 18.52 -27.77
C GLY A 84 27.13 19.42 -26.69
N ARG A 85 27.44 18.82 -25.51
CA ARG A 85 28.41 19.26 -24.46
C ARG A 85 28.07 20.58 -23.70
N ASP A 86 28.38 20.81 -22.42
CA ASP A 86 29.57 20.60 -21.56
C ASP A 86 29.14 20.33 -20.09
N ALA A 87 29.71 19.36 -19.34
CA ALA A 87 30.85 19.49 -18.43
C ALA A 87 30.79 20.65 -17.41
N TYR A 88 30.41 20.36 -16.16
CA TYR A 88 30.92 21.06 -14.97
C TYR A 88 31.03 20.11 -13.77
N SER A 89 32.27 19.98 -13.30
CA SER A 89 32.70 19.38 -12.05
C SER A 89 32.27 20.22 -10.84
N GLY A 90 31.94 19.56 -9.73
CA GLY A 90 31.65 20.23 -8.47
C GLY A 90 31.50 19.24 -7.33
N GLN A 91 32.62 18.64 -6.90
CA GLN A 91 32.71 18.01 -5.58
C GLN A 91 32.40 19.06 -4.50
N GLN A 92 31.42 18.77 -3.65
CA GLN A 92 31.48 19.19 -2.24
C GLN A 92 31.16 17.97 -1.39
N GLY A 93 32.18 17.55 -0.62
CA GLY A 93 32.08 16.47 0.33
C GLY A 93 31.02 16.79 1.37
N GLN A 94 29.98 15.97 1.42
CA GLN A 94 29.12 15.91 2.58
C GLN A 94 29.84 15.11 3.67
N PRO A 95 29.85 15.58 4.93
CA PRO A 95 30.38 14.81 6.04
C PRO A 95 29.60 13.49 6.15
N LEU A 96 30.33 12.41 6.39
CA LEU A 96 29.79 11.09 6.75
C LEU A 96 28.87 11.26 7.96
N ALA A 97 27.56 11.32 7.69
CA ALA A 97 26.55 11.30 8.73
C ALA A 97 26.60 9.92 9.41
N ASP A 98 26.66 9.96 10.74
CA ASP A 98 26.53 8.81 11.61
C ASP A 98 25.24 8.03 11.24
N PRO A 99 25.30 6.73 10.88
CA PRO A 99 24.13 5.99 10.37
C PRO A 99 23.02 5.79 11.41
N GLN A 100 23.17 6.30 12.64
CA GLN A 100 22.18 6.17 13.71
C GLN A 100 21.22 7.34 13.85
N ASN A 101 21.36 8.44 13.09
CA ASN A 101 20.57 9.65 13.31
C ASN A 101 20.03 10.30 12.04
N THR A 102 19.57 9.49 11.08
CA THR A 102 18.67 10.01 10.04
C THR A 102 17.35 10.40 10.70
N PRO A 103 16.84 11.63 10.48
CA PRO A 103 15.54 12.04 11.01
C PRO A 103 14.48 11.05 10.55
N ARG A 104 13.91 10.30 11.51
CA ARG A 104 12.77 9.42 11.24
C ARG A 104 11.66 10.32 10.72
N VAL A 105 11.28 10.18 9.45
CA VAL A 105 10.12 10.86 8.90
C VAL A 105 8.90 10.34 9.66
N VAL A 106 8.42 11.15 10.61
CA VAL A 106 7.25 10.82 11.41
C VAL A 106 6.03 10.90 10.52
N GLY A 107 5.38 9.75 10.38
CA GLY A 107 4.22 9.55 9.55
C GLY A 107 2.94 10.23 10.00
N SER A 108 1.95 10.31 9.11
CA SER A 108 0.59 10.73 9.47
C SER A 108 -0.19 9.58 10.10
N GLY A 109 -1.03 9.84 11.10
CA GLY A 109 -1.82 8.78 11.74
C GLY A 109 -2.72 7.98 10.79
N GLU A 110 -3.18 8.58 9.69
CA GLU A 110 -3.99 7.89 8.69
C GLU A 110 -3.17 6.85 7.89
N ASN A 111 -2.02 7.24 7.32
CA ASN A 111 -1.16 6.33 6.56
C ASN A 111 -0.68 5.15 7.44
N ALA A 112 -0.21 5.46 8.65
CA ALA A 112 0.26 4.46 9.61
C ALA A 112 -0.79 3.40 9.91
N GLY A 113 -2.07 3.77 10.02
CA GLY A 113 -3.16 2.83 10.27
C GLY A 113 -3.39 1.80 9.16
N PHE A 114 -3.05 2.12 7.91
CA PHE A 114 -3.19 1.19 6.76
C PHE A 114 -1.90 0.44 6.43
N LEU A 115 -0.76 0.91 6.94
CA LEU A 115 0.55 0.39 6.60
C LEU A 115 0.73 -1.11 6.94
N PRO A 116 0.27 -1.64 8.10
CA PRO A 116 0.37 -3.07 8.39
C PRO A 116 -0.31 -3.96 7.35
N PHE A 117 -1.51 -3.57 6.91
CA PHE A 117 -2.28 -4.32 5.90
C PHE A 117 -1.62 -4.24 4.52
N ALA A 118 -1.06 -3.08 4.16
CA ALA A 118 -0.29 -2.94 2.93
C ALA A 118 0.93 -3.87 2.93
N ILE A 119 1.68 -3.94 4.04
CA ILE A 119 2.85 -4.83 4.21
C ILE A 119 2.44 -6.29 4.03
N GLU A 120 1.35 -6.72 4.66
CA GLU A 120 0.84 -8.09 4.51
C GLU A 120 0.48 -8.38 3.04
N LEU A 121 -0.21 -7.47 2.36
CA LEU A 121 -0.64 -7.68 0.97
C LEU A 121 0.53 -7.68 -0.02
N ILE A 122 1.52 -6.82 0.17
CA ILE A 122 2.76 -6.81 -0.62
C ILE A 122 3.44 -8.18 -0.51
N GLU A 123 3.60 -8.68 0.71
CA GLU A 123 4.29 -9.94 0.96
C GLU A 123 3.51 -11.15 0.48
N ARG A 124 2.19 -11.14 0.65
CA ARG A 124 1.32 -12.16 0.08
C ARG A 124 1.48 -12.23 -1.45
N LYS A 125 1.52 -11.08 -2.12
CA LYS A 125 1.73 -11.05 -3.57
C LYS A 125 3.11 -11.55 -3.97
N ARG A 126 4.14 -11.19 -3.22
CA ARG A 126 5.50 -11.71 -3.42
C ARG A 126 5.56 -13.23 -3.27
N GLN A 127 4.94 -13.78 -2.22
CA GLN A 127 4.88 -15.24 -1.98
C GLN A 127 4.08 -15.99 -3.04
N ARG A 128 3.10 -15.35 -3.69
CA ARG A 128 2.27 -15.93 -4.75
C ARG A 128 2.74 -15.59 -6.17
N LYS A 129 3.95 -15.05 -6.30
CA LYS A 129 4.52 -14.70 -7.60
C LYS A 129 4.62 -15.99 -8.45
N PRO A 130 4.11 -15.99 -9.70
CA PRO A 130 4.21 -17.16 -10.56
C PRO A 130 5.67 -17.59 -10.76
N PRO A 131 5.97 -18.89 -10.81
CA PRO A 131 7.30 -19.37 -11.19
C PRO A 131 7.73 -18.75 -12.53
N GLY A 132 8.92 -18.15 -12.59
CA GLY A 132 9.47 -17.53 -13.80
C GLY A 132 9.14 -16.03 -13.99
N ASP A 133 8.35 -15.41 -13.11
CA ASP A 133 8.22 -13.96 -13.10
C ASP A 133 9.51 -13.35 -12.51
N ASN A 134 10.43 -12.99 -13.39
CA ASN A 134 11.74 -12.40 -13.05
C ASN A 134 11.74 -10.87 -13.16
N ARG A 135 10.57 -10.23 -13.09
CA ARG A 135 10.52 -8.78 -13.08
C ARG A 135 11.28 -8.25 -11.86
N THR A 136 12.05 -7.19 -12.09
CA THR A 136 12.81 -6.44 -11.09
C THR A 136 12.15 -5.09 -10.81
N CYS A 137 12.58 -4.42 -9.75
CA CYS A 137 12.23 -3.02 -9.51
C CYS A 137 12.80 -2.13 -10.63
N TYR A 138 12.13 -1.01 -10.91
CA TYR A 138 12.61 -0.03 -11.89
C TYR A 138 13.82 0.75 -11.39
N HIS A 139 13.93 0.94 -10.07
CA HIS A 139 14.99 1.74 -9.43
C HIS A 139 16.17 0.90 -8.92
N CYS A 140 16.04 -0.43 -8.81
CA CYS A 140 17.09 -1.29 -8.25
C CYS A 140 17.00 -2.74 -8.78
N PRO A 141 18.05 -3.58 -8.65
CA PRO A 141 18.06 -4.93 -9.19
C PRO A 141 17.23 -5.95 -8.36
N LYS A 142 16.54 -5.50 -7.30
CA LYS A 142 15.73 -6.36 -6.44
C LYS A 142 14.45 -6.81 -7.17
N GLU A 143 13.84 -7.88 -6.68
CA GLU A 143 12.56 -8.38 -7.20
C GLU A 143 11.47 -7.30 -7.17
N THR A 144 10.61 -7.26 -8.19
CA THR A 144 9.52 -6.27 -8.20
C THR A 144 8.62 -6.42 -6.99
N PHE A 145 8.32 -5.28 -6.35
CA PHE A 145 7.43 -5.16 -5.19
C PHE A 145 7.93 -5.89 -3.94
N SER A 146 9.25 -5.95 -3.72
CA SER A 146 9.80 -6.35 -2.41
C SER A 146 9.50 -5.30 -1.34
N LEU A 147 9.40 -5.74 -0.06
CA LEU A 147 9.24 -4.80 1.05
C LEU A 147 10.41 -3.83 1.19
N GLU A 148 11.62 -4.23 0.81
CA GLU A 148 12.77 -3.33 0.81
C GLU A 148 12.56 -2.17 -0.16
N CYS A 149 12.13 -2.45 -1.40
CA CYS A 149 11.79 -1.40 -2.36
C CYS A 149 10.65 -0.50 -1.89
N PHE A 150 9.68 -1.07 -1.15
CA PHE A 150 8.59 -0.30 -0.56
C PHE A 150 9.07 0.66 0.54
N ARG A 151 10.02 0.21 1.37
CA ARG A 151 10.64 1.01 2.43
C ARG A 151 11.56 2.10 1.90
N GLU A 152 12.23 1.82 0.78
CA GLU A 152 13.06 2.76 0.02
C GLU A 152 12.24 3.73 -0.86
N ASP A 153 10.90 3.73 -0.74
CA ASP A 153 9.95 4.54 -1.54
C ASP A 153 10.11 4.39 -3.06
N HIS A 154 10.59 3.24 -3.55
CA HIS A 154 10.61 2.94 -4.99
C HIS A 154 9.19 2.73 -5.55
N PHE A 155 8.23 2.40 -4.67
CA PHE A 155 6.82 2.36 -4.99
C PHE A 155 5.97 2.56 -3.73
N ARG A 156 4.73 2.99 -3.92
CA ARG A 156 3.69 3.11 -2.90
C ARG A 156 2.62 2.04 -3.12
N TRP A 157 1.81 1.76 -2.12
CA TRP A 157 0.69 0.84 -2.24
C TRP A 157 -0.64 1.58 -2.33
N CYS A 158 -1.47 1.26 -3.32
CA CYS A 158 -2.82 1.80 -3.40
C CYS A 158 -3.76 0.99 -2.48
N ARG A 159 -4.22 1.54 -1.36
CA ARG A 159 -5.19 0.84 -0.48
C ARG A 159 -6.57 0.64 -1.11
N LYS A 160 -6.96 1.47 -2.08
CA LYS A 160 -8.26 1.36 -2.75
C LYS A 160 -8.27 0.21 -3.76
N HIS A 161 -7.27 0.14 -4.63
CA HIS A 161 -7.20 -0.85 -5.71
C HIS A 161 -6.30 -2.04 -5.40
N GLN A 162 -5.62 -2.04 -4.26
CA GLN A 162 -4.69 -3.08 -3.81
C GLN A 162 -3.61 -3.35 -4.86
N ARG A 163 -2.96 -2.29 -5.35
CA ARG A 163 -1.94 -2.34 -6.42
C ARG A 163 -0.75 -1.44 -6.09
N PRO A 164 0.46 -1.79 -6.53
CA PRO A 164 1.60 -0.91 -6.43
C PRO A 164 1.45 0.31 -7.35
N ILE A 165 1.97 1.44 -6.90
CA ILE A 165 2.06 2.72 -7.60
C ILE A 165 3.56 3.05 -7.68
N ILE A 166 4.11 3.15 -8.88
CA ILE A 166 5.52 3.52 -9.07
C ILE A 166 5.75 4.91 -8.47
N ALA A 167 6.90 5.17 -7.84
CA ALA A 167 7.16 6.41 -7.09
C ALA A 167 6.83 7.70 -7.88
N ASP A 168 7.12 7.70 -9.18
CA ASP A 168 6.89 8.83 -10.09
C ASP A 168 5.44 8.97 -10.58
N HIS A 169 4.54 8.06 -10.18
CA HIS A 169 3.16 8.03 -10.61
C HIS A 169 2.20 8.35 -9.45
N GLU A 170 1.08 9.00 -9.76
CA GLU A 170 0.00 9.23 -8.79
C GLU A 170 -1.05 8.12 -8.79
N LEU A 171 -1.12 7.31 -9.86
CA LEU A 171 -2.16 6.30 -10.09
C LEU A 171 -1.56 4.90 -10.24
N CYS A 172 -2.25 3.88 -9.75
CA CYS A 172 -1.83 2.47 -9.87
C CYS A 172 -2.10 1.85 -11.27
N GLY A 173 -2.33 2.69 -12.29
CA GLY A 173 -2.60 2.33 -13.67
C GLY A 173 -3.41 3.41 -14.39
N ARG A 174 -3.49 3.33 -15.72
CA ARG A 174 -4.12 4.37 -16.56
C ARG A 174 -5.61 4.58 -16.28
N ASP A 175 -6.35 3.51 -15.98
CA ASP A 175 -7.81 3.53 -15.84
C ASP A 175 -8.29 3.76 -14.40
N TYR A 176 -7.37 3.82 -13.42
CA TYR A 176 -7.72 3.90 -12.01
C TYR A 176 -7.74 5.33 -11.51
N LYS A 177 -8.83 5.74 -10.87
CA LYS A 177 -9.00 7.08 -10.25
C LYS A 177 -9.13 7.00 -8.73
N ASP A 178 -8.77 8.09 -8.06
CA ASP A 178 -8.78 8.26 -6.60
C ASP A 178 -7.91 7.21 -5.89
N CYS A 179 -6.67 7.07 -6.34
CA CYS A 179 -5.71 6.20 -5.66
C CYS A 179 -5.39 6.77 -4.28
N LEU A 180 -5.55 5.93 -3.25
CA LEU A 180 -5.20 6.26 -1.88
C LEU A 180 -3.84 5.64 -1.56
N HIS A 181 -2.81 6.48 -1.44
CA HIS A 181 -1.43 6.04 -1.29
C HIS A 181 -1.16 5.60 0.15
N VAL A 182 -0.50 4.46 0.27
CA VAL A 182 0.12 3.98 1.50
C VAL A 182 1.61 3.88 1.22
N LYS A 183 2.42 4.55 2.02
CA LYS A 183 3.89 4.54 1.90
C LYS A 183 4.52 4.12 3.22
N TRP A 184 5.75 3.64 3.16
CA TRP A 184 6.49 3.36 4.39
C TRP A 184 6.71 4.66 5.18
N GLU A 185 6.45 4.59 6.47
CA GLU A 185 6.73 5.66 7.42
C GLU A 185 6.97 5.04 8.79
N VAL A 186 7.73 5.74 9.64
CA VAL A 186 7.93 5.31 11.02
C VAL A 186 6.98 6.11 11.90
N HIS A 187 6.17 5.42 12.69
CA HIS A 187 5.23 6.05 13.62
C HIS A 187 5.65 5.79 15.07
N PRO A 188 5.63 6.79 15.98
CA PRO A 188 6.02 6.60 17.38
C PRO A 188 5.21 5.50 18.09
N GLN A 189 3.94 5.34 17.72
CA GLN A 189 3.02 4.33 18.26
C GLN A 189 2.91 3.09 17.35
N TRP A 190 3.92 2.80 16.53
CA TRP A 190 3.87 1.70 15.56
C TRP A 190 3.49 0.36 16.20
N ALA A 191 4.04 0.05 17.37
CA ALA A 191 3.72 -1.20 18.08
C ALA A 191 2.22 -1.32 18.41
N LEU A 192 1.61 -0.25 18.91
CA LEU A 192 0.18 -0.20 19.22
C LEU A 192 -0.67 -0.32 17.95
N ILE A 193 -0.27 0.35 16.86
CA ILE A 193 -0.97 0.27 15.57
C ILE A 193 -0.96 -1.16 15.04
N VAL A 194 0.19 -1.83 15.09
CA VAL A 194 0.32 -3.23 14.68
C VAL A 194 -0.55 -4.14 15.55
N GLU A 195 -0.54 -3.94 16.87
CA GLU A 195 -1.38 -4.70 17.81
C GLU A 195 -2.87 -4.57 17.49
N MET A 196 -3.37 -3.33 17.33
CA MET A 196 -4.75 -3.07 16.95
C MET A 196 -5.09 -3.67 15.57
N SER A 197 -4.13 -3.67 14.65
CA SER A 197 -4.31 -4.24 13.31
C SER A 197 -4.49 -5.76 13.36
N PHE A 198 -3.78 -6.47 14.25
CA PHE A 198 -4.03 -7.91 14.49
C PHE A 198 -5.44 -8.15 15.02
N THR A 199 -5.94 -7.31 15.93
CA THR A 199 -7.34 -7.40 16.38
C THR A 199 -8.34 -7.15 15.23
N ALA A 200 -7.96 -6.33 14.24
CA ALA A 200 -8.75 -6.03 13.06
C ALA A 200 -8.55 -7.03 11.88
N GLY A 201 -7.84 -8.13 12.08
CA GLY A 201 -7.72 -9.21 11.08
C GLY A 201 -6.42 -9.24 10.25
N LEU A 202 -5.41 -8.46 10.64
CA LEU A 202 -4.05 -8.61 10.10
C LEU A 202 -3.52 -10.03 10.37
N GLY A 203 -2.85 -10.63 9.39
CA GLY A 203 -2.35 -12.02 9.47
C GLY A 203 -3.25 -13.05 8.81
N SER A 204 -4.48 -12.67 8.44
CA SER A 204 -5.45 -13.53 7.76
C SER A 204 -4.99 -14.02 6.37
N GLN A 205 -3.95 -13.41 5.78
CA GLN A 205 -3.48 -13.74 4.44
C GLN A 205 -2.42 -14.85 4.41
N GLY A 206 -2.03 -15.38 5.58
CA GLY A 206 -1.08 -16.50 5.68
C GLY A 206 0.37 -16.11 5.39
N VAL A 207 0.74 -14.84 5.60
CA VAL A 207 2.11 -14.37 5.39
C VAL A 207 3.03 -14.91 6.48
N GLN A 208 3.99 -15.73 6.09
CA GLN A 208 5.06 -16.21 6.96
C GLN A 208 5.88 -15.06 7.54
N ASN A 209 6.25 -15.18 8.83
CA ASN A 209 7.07 -14.23 9.58
C ASN A 209 6.55 -12.77 9.52
N LEU A 210 5.22 -12.59 9.46
CA LEU A 210 4.62 -11.26 9.30
C LEU A 210 5.10 -10.26 10.35
N ARG A 211 5.31 -10.68 11.60
CA ARG A 211 5.82 -9.80 12.66
C ARG A 211 7.20 -9.24 12.35
N GLU A 212 8.15 -10.06 11.88
CA GLU A 212 9.47 -9.59 11.46
C GLU A 212 9.38 -8.59 10.30
N LYS A 213 8.41 -8.78 9.40
CA LYS A 213 8.19 -7.89 8.26
C LYS A 213 7.58 -6.55 8.68
N LEU A 214 6.78 -6.54 9.73
CA LEU A 214 6.18 -5.33 10.31
C LEU A 214 7.18 -4.55 11.18
N PHE A 215 8.16 -5.22 11.78
CA PHE A 215 9.18 -4.61 12.63
C PHE A 215 10.57 -4.83 12.04
N PRO A 216 10.95 -4.19 10.91
CA PRO A 216 12.31 -4.30 10.38
C PRO A 216 13.38 -3.91 11.40
N ARG A 217 14.45 -4.70 11.47
CA ARG A 217 15.53 -4.54 12.44
C ARG A 217 16.21 -3.17 12.35
N GLU A 218 16.30 -2.61 11.15
CA GLU A 218 16.91 -1.31 10.90
C GLU A 218 16.14 -0.17 11.58
N HIS A 219 14.83 -0.34 11.78
CA HIS A 219 13.96 0.69 12.35
C HIS A 219 13.52 0.38 13.80
N PHE A 220 13.48 -0.91 14.16
CA PHE A 220 13.03 -1.41 15.47
C PHE A 220 14.04 -2.40 16.07
N PRO A 221 15.32 -1.99 16.27
CA PRO A 221 16.36 -2.88 16.78
C PRO A 221 16.02 -3.46 18.16
N GLU A 222 15.24 -2.74 18.97
CA GLU A 222 14.77 -3.17 20.29
C GLU A 222 13.84 -4.39 20.26
N LYS A 223 13.30 -4.72 19.07
CA LYS A 223 12.47 -5.91 18.85
C LYS A 223 13.28 -7.17 18.56
N TYR A 224 14.60 -7.08 18.54
CA TYR A 224 15.49 -8.18 18.24
C TYR A 224 16.48 -8.43 19.38
N ASN A 225 16.81 -9.71 19.59
CA ASN A 225 17.89 -10.13 20.45
C ASN A 225 19.25 -9.87 19.78
N ASN A 226 20.35 -9.99 20.55
CA ASN A 226 21.70 -9.82 20.03
C ASN A 226 22.04 -10.83 18.91
N ASP A 227 21.45 -12.02 18.96
CA ASP A 227 21.58 -13.06 17.93
C ASP A 227 20.75 -12.81 16.66
N GLY A 228 19.95 -11.73 16.64
CA GLY A 228 19.10 -11.37 15.51
C GLY A 228 17.72 -12.05 15.49
N THR A 229 17.36 -12.80 16.54
CA THR A 229 16.02 -13.39 16.66
C THR A 229 14.99 -12.37 17.13
N PHE A 230 13.78 -12.41 16.58
CA PHE A 230 12.69 -11.50 16.93
C PHE A 230 12.10 -11.85 18.31
N ARG A 231 11.99 -10.86 19.21
CA ARG A 231 11.62 -11.07 20.63
C ARG A 231 10.13 -10.89 20.95
N GLY A 232 9.34 -10.29 20.06
CA GLY A 232 7.90 -10.03 20.27
C GLY A 232 7.62 -8.81 21.13
#